data_AF-A0A485AJE6-F1
#
_entry.id   AF-A0A485AJE6-F1
#
_cell.length_a   1.000
_cell.length_b   1.000
_cell.length_c   1.000
_cell.angle_alpha   90.00
_cell.angle_beta   90.00
_cell.angle_gamma   90.00
#
_symmetry.space_group_name_H-M   'P 1'
#
loop_
_entity.id
_entity.type
_entity.pdbx_description
1 polymer ?
#
loop_
_entity_poly.entity_id
_entity_poly.type
_entity_poly.pdbx_seq_one_letter_code
_entity_poly.pdbx_strand_id
1 'polypeptide(L)' 'MPLDALNASGKVIGVISHVEAMKERIPVQIKVKKINGLGYSRLDKMFSVE' A
#
# COMPACT_ATOMS: atom_id res chain seq x y z
N MET A 1 11.11 -15.32 5.10
CA MET A 1 12.23 -14.41 4.76
C MET A 1 11.76 -12.98 4.99
N PRO A 2 12.54 -12.12 5.67
CA PRO A 2 12.16 -10.73 5.89
C PRO A 2 11.82 -10.05 4.56
N LEU A 3 10.83 -9.15 4.56
CA LEU A 3 10.48 -8.38 3.36
C LEU A 3 11.70 -7.67 2.77
N ASP A 4 12.59 -7.21 3.66
CA ASP A 4 13.86 -6.57 3.36
C ASP A 4 14.80 -7.46 2.52
N ALA A 5 14.82 -8.77 2.78
CA ALA A 5 15.67 -9.72 2.06
C ALA A 5 15.20 -9.92 0.61
N LEU A 6 13.89 -9.82 0.37
CA LEU A 6 13.34 -9.95 -0.97
C LEU A 6 13.49 -8.63 -1.75
N ASN A 7 13.32 -7.48 -1.10
CA ASN A 7 13.54 -6.16 -1.71
C ASN A 7 15.00 -5.97 -2.17
N ALA A 8 15.97 -6.46 -1.38
CA ALA A 8 17.40 -6.38 -1.70
C ALA A 8 17.81 -7.16 -2.97
N SER A 9 16.94 -8.04 -3.49
CA SER A 9 17.21 -8.83 -4.70
C SER A 9 16.91 -8.10 -6.02
N GLY A 10 16.48 -6.83 -5.97
CA GLY A 10 16.12 -6.04 -7.16
C GLY A 10 14.77 -6.43 -7.77
N LYS A 11 13.98 -7.26 -7.07
CA LYS A 11 12.62 -7.63 -7.47
C LYS A 11 11.62 -6.61 -6.96
N VAL A 12 10.65 -6.23 -7.79
CA VAL A 12 9.52 -5.40 -7.37
C VAL A 12 8.55 -6.25 -6.55
N ILE A 13 8.26 -5.83 -5.32
CA ILE A 13 7.40 -6.58 -4.39
C ILE A 13 6.33 -5.66 -3.84
N GLY A 14 5.08 -6.11 -3.95
CA GLY A 14 3.94 -5.47 -3.31
C GLY A 14 3.47 -6.29 -2.12
N VAL A 15 2.99 -5.61 -1.08
CA VAL A 15 2.26 -6.23 0.03
C VAL A 15 0.96 -5.50 0.28
N ILE A 16 -0.06 -6.25 0.68
CA ILE A 16 -1.34 -5.70 1.14
C ILE A 16 -1.44 -6.01 2.63
N SER A 17 -1.56 -4.96 3.45
CA SER A 17 -1.59 -5.11 4.90
C SER A 17 -2.45 -4.04 5.55
N HIS A 18 -3.11 -4.41 6.64
CA HIS A 18 -3.80 -3.50 7.54
C HIS A 18 -2.98 -3.22 8.82
N VAL A 19 -1.84 -3.90 9.00
CA VAL A 19 -1.01 -3.84 10.21
C VAL A 19 -0.28 -2.49 10.29
N GLU A 20 -0.48 -1.74 11.37
CA GLU A 20 0.14 -0.42 11.59
C GLU A 20 1.67 -0.48 11.52
N ALA A 21 2.29 -1.46 12.18
CA ALA A 21 3.76 -1.61 12.19
C ALA A 21 4.36 -1.81 10.78
N MET A 22 3.60 -2.31 9.80
CA MET A 22 4.06 -2.37 8.41
C MET A 22 3.99 -1.01 7.71
N LYS A 23 2.99 -0.19 8.06
CA LYS A 23 2.85 1.18 7.53
C LYS A 23 4.02 2.05 7.98
N GLU A 24 4.56 1.83 9.17
CA GLU A 24 5.74 2.55 9.65
C GLU A 24 7.03 2.10 8.94
N ARG A 25 7.10 0.83 8.55
CA ARG A 25 8.29 0.24 7.93
C ARG A 25 8.38 0.44 6.42
N ILE A 26 7.25 0.59 5.73
CA ILE A 26 7.20 0.67 4.26
C ILE A 26 6.92 2.12 3.85
N PRO A 27 7.90 2.84 3.26
CA PRO A 27 7.75 4.27 2.96
C PRO A 27 6.81 4.53 1.77
N VAL A 28 6.80 3.65 0.77
CA VAL A 28 5.92 3.77 -0.39
C VAL A 28 4.62 3.04 -0.10
N GLN A 29 3.52 3.78 -0.03
CA GLN A 29 2.20 3.24 0.31
C GLN A 29 1.14 3.70 -0.67
N ILE A 30 0.27 2.76 -1.04
CA ILE A 30 -0.96 3.02 -1.79
C ILE A 30 -2.12 2.92 -0.80
N LYS A 31 -2.64 4.06 -0.36
CA LYS A 31 -3.71 4.12 0.65
C LYS A 31 -5.07 4.10 -0.01
N VAL A 32 -5.90 3.13 0.38
CA VAL A 32 -7.34 3.11 0.08
C VAL A 32 -8.12 3.80 1.21
N LYS A 33 -9.02 4.70 0.85
CA LYS A 33 -9.93 5.35 1.80
C LYS A 33 -11.37 5.03 1.41
N LYS A 34 -12.17 4.62 2.38
CA LYS A 34 -13.61 4.46 2.18
C LYS A 34 -14.24 5.84 1.98
N ILE A 35 -15.00 6.02 0.92
CA ILE A 35 -15.76 7.26 0.73
C ILE A 35 -17.14 7.07 1.35
N ASN A 36 -17.44 7.88 2.36
CA ASN A 36 -18.70 7.82 3.07
C ASN A 36 -19.88 8.08 2.12
N GLY A 37 -20.94 7.28 2.24
CA GLY A 37 -22.20 7.49 1.52
C GLY A 37 -22.24 7.02 0.07
N LEU A 38 -21.12 6.54 -0.52
CA LEU A 38 -21.07 6.14 -1.93
C LEU A 38 -20.89 4.64 -2.16
N GLY A 39 -20.62 3.85 -1.12
CA GLY A 39 -20.50 2.39 -1.22
C GLY A 39 -19.21 1.88 -1.86
N TYR A 40 -18.26 2.76 -2.20
CA TYR A 40 -16.95 2.38 -2.74
C TYR A 40 -15.79 3.06 -2.02
N SER A 41 -14.60 2.49 -2.17
CA SER A 41 -13.34 3.03 -1.68
C SER A 41 -12.54 3.62 -2.85
N ARG A 42 -11.74 4.65 -2.58
CA ARG A 42 -10.89 5.30 -3.58
C ARG A 42 -9.44 5.39 -3.10
N LEU A 43 -8.53 5.37 -4.06
CA LEU A 43 -7.12 5.68 -3.86
C LEU A 43 -6.90 7.20 -3.74
N ASP A 44 -5.75 7.59 -3.17
CA ASP A 44 -5.32 8.99 -3.27
C ASP A 44 -5.13 9.39 -4.74
N LYS A 45 -5.39 10.66 -5.07
CA LYS A 45 -5.40 11.18 -6.45
C LYS A 45 -4.10 10.91 -7.22
N MET A 46 -2.96 10.87 -6.55
CA MET A 46 -1.67 10.57 -7.17
C MET A 46 -1.60 9.15 -7.76
N PHE A 47 -2.45 8.24 -7.28
CA PHE A 47 -2.49 6.84 -7.70
C PHE A 47 -3.83 6.47 -8.36
N SER A 48 -4.72 7.43 -8.63
CA SER A 48 -5.98 7.15 -9.33
C SER A 48 -5.72 6.92 -10.82
N VAL A 49 -6.35 5.89 -11.38
CA VAL A 49 -6.33 5.58 -12.81
C VAL A 49 -7.62 6.13 -13.43
N GLU A 50 -7.52 6.77 -14.60
CA GLU A 50 -8.67 7.25 -15.39
C GLU A 50 -9.43 6.11 -16.07
#